data_AF-A0A942H3B9-F1
#
_entry.id   AF-A0A942H3B9-F1
#
_cell.length_a   1.000
_cell.length_b   1.000
_cell.length_c   1.000
_cell.angle_alpha   90.00
_cell.angle_beta   90.00
_cell.angle_gamma   90.00
#
_symmetry.space_group_name_H-M   'P 1'
#
loop_
_entity.id
_entity.type
_entity.pdbx_description
1 polymer ?
#
loop_
_entity_poly.entity_id
_entity_poly.type
_entity_poly.pdbx_seq_one_letter_code
_entity_poly.pdbx_strand_id
1 'polypeptide(L)'
;MASNILEKVRRWIDEDSVETTLEKAARDAKVKARNRAEQFIVAIAQKIEAVIQEEMVPLPQGTVIIPREFTVFLSTDDDKEWQGEKRRGLEKGLYHILGERAREIAGKKKLETSSFGIEFRIDGTLEKGEIRIEHSWEDSTSNKTGVLARPKGIEQLEAREKLTVPTAQTPQIPTPARIPSSPTTISQQKSPNTARSIEQAVPISAPEAEEMTHVASRAKELYKLEVWRGGQRQNVIPIFQRQIVIGRGSKSKPVDIPLSGDVEISRRHLVIGHEENGSFWILNEGRNAAEIGTFELPAGQRYQLQPGMTITVCSYSLRVVL
;
A
#
# COMPACT_ATOMS: atom_id res chain seq x y z
N MET A 1 29.43 54.93 -47.11
CA MET A 1 28.76 53.62 -46.95
C MET A 1 29.81 52.55 -46.60
N ALA A 2 30.45 52.62 -45.44
CA ALA A 2 31.54 51.70 -45.08
C ALA A 2 31.67 51.46 -43.56
N SER A 3 30.54 51.30 -42.85
CA SER A 3 30.54 51.13 -41.38
C SER A 3 29.81 49.87 -40.89
N ASN A 4 29.18 49.08 -41.76
CA ASN A 4 28.32 47.96 -41.35
C ASN A 4 29.07 46.61 -41.26
N ILE A 5 30.27 46.53 -41.84
CA ILE A 5 31.03 45.27 -41.93
C ILE A 5 31.91 45.08 -40.67
N LEU A 6 32.48 46.14 -40.13
CA LEU A 6 33.30 46.10 -38.91
C LEU A 6 32.49 45.80 -37.63
N GLU A 7 31.24 46.25 -37.54
CA GLU A 7 30.34 45.87 -36.42
C GLU A 7 29.87 44.42 -36.51
N LYS A 8 29.64 43.89 -37.73
CA LYS A 8 29.34 42.47 -37.95
C LYS A 8 30.50 41.55 -37.60
N VAL A 9 31.73 41.97 -37.90
CA VAL A 9 32.95 41.20 -37.56
C VAL A 9 33.24 41.27 -36.05
N ARG A 10 32.97 42.40 -35.38
CA ARG A 10 33.07 42.52 -33.92
C ARG A 10 32.06 41.64 -33.18
N ARG A 11 30.89 41.39 -33.77
CA ARG A 11 29.85 40.51 -33.19
C ARG A 11 30.11 39.01 -33.43
N TRP A 12 31.01 38.67 -34.34
CA TRP A 12 31.37 37.28 -34.67
C TRP A 12 32.57 36.76 -33.85
N ILE A 13 33.40 37.66 -33.31
CA ILE A 13 34.48 37.32 -32.38
C ILE A 13 33.98 37.05 -30.94
N ASP A 14 32.72 37.38 -30.62
CA ASP A 14 32.15 37.17 -29.28
C ASP A 14 31.47 35.78 -29.11
N GLU A 15 31.46 34.94 -30.16
CA GLU A 15 30.76 33.64 -30.13
C GLU A 15 31.51 32.55 -29.32
N ASP A 16 32.80 32.74 -29.02
CA ASP A 16 33.59 31.84 -28.15
C ASP A 16 33.40 32.13 -26.63
N SER A 17 32.94 33.35 -26.30
CA SER A 17 32.61 33.75 -24.92
C SER A 17 31.23 33.30 -24.46
N VAL A 18 30.28 33.08 -25.39
CA VAL A 18 28.92 32.60 -25.05
C VAL A 18 28.88 31.09 -24.82
N GLU A 19 29.67 30.28 -25.52
CA GLU A 19 29.77 28.84 -25.25
C GLU A 19 30.44 28.56 -23.89
N THR A 20 31.49 29.30 -23.54
CA THR A 20 32.17 29.15 -22.25
C THR A 20 31.36 29.71 -21.08
N THR A 21 30.51 30.72 -21.29
CA THR A 21 29.57 31.23 -20.27
C THR A 21 28.33 30.35 -20.13
N LEU A 22 27.79 29.77 -21.20
CA LEU A 22 26.73 28.74 -21.09
C LEU A 22 27.25 27.46 -20.45
N GLU A 23 28.47 27.00 -20.78
CA GLU A 23 29.06 25.82 -20.16
C GLU A 23 29.40 26.06 -18.68
N LYS A 24 29.94 27.24 -18.33
CA LYS A 24 30.11 27.65 -16.93
C LYS A 24 28.78 27.84 -16.21
N ALA A 25 27.77 28.43 -16.83
CA ALA A 25 26.44 28.57 -16.23
C ALA A 25 25.75 27.20 -16.07
N ALA A 26 25.96 26.25 -16.99
CA ALA A 26 25.47 24.89 -16.86
C ALA A 26 26.21 24.11 -15.78
N ARG A 27 27.54 24.28 -15.65
CA ARG A 27 28.31 23.70 -14.54
C ARG A 27 27.94 24.34 -13.20
N ASP A 28 27.81 25.66 -13.14
CA ASP A 28 27.41 26.39 -11.93
C ASP A 28 25.96 26.06 -11.54
N ALA A 29 25.03 26.01 -12.49
CA ALA A 29 23.66 25.56 -12.26
C ALA A 29 23.61 24.10 -11.81
N LYS A 30 24.46 23.22 -12.34
CA LYS A 30 24.55 21.83 -11.91
C LYS A 30 25.15 21.69 -10.52
N VAL A 31 26.16 22.49 -10.17
CA VAL A 31 26.76 22.55 -8.83
C VAL A 31 25.77 23.15 -7.82
N LYS A 32 25.05 24.20 -8.20
CA LYS A 32 24.00 24.84 -7.40
C LYS A 32 22.78 23.93 -7.21
N ALA A 33 22.41 23.16 -8.23
CA ALA A 33 21.36 22.14 -8.13
C ALA A 33 21.79 20.97 -7.25
N ARG A 34 23.06 20.55 -7.34
CA ARG A 34 23.65 19.53 -6.45
C ARG A 34 23.66 20.02 -5.01
N ASN A 35 24.09 21.26 -4.78
CA ASN A 35 24.08 21.91 -3.47
C ASN A 35 22.64 22.07 -2.93
N ARG A 36 21.66 22.44 -3.77
CA ARG A 36 20.24 22.51 -3.37
C ARG A 36 19.68 21.14 -2.98
N ALA A 37 20.00 20.10 -3.76
CA ALA A 37 19.59 18.73 -3.46
C ALA A 37 20.22 18.22 -2.16
N GLU A 38 21.51 18.49 -1.94
CA GLU A 38 22.24 18.16 -0.72
C GLU A 38 21.69 18.92 0.49
N GLN A 39 21.44 20.22 0.36
CA GLN A 39 20.80 21.03 1.40
C GLN A 39 19.42 20.51 1.77
N PHE A 40 18.65 20.04 0.79
CA PHE A 40 17.33 19.46 1.03
C PHE A 40 17.40 18.13 1.79
N ILE A 41 18.32 17.24 1.40
CA ILE A 41 18.59 15.99 2.13
C ILE A 41 18.99 16.30 3.58
N VAL A 42 19.91 17.24 3.77
CA VAL A 42 20.37 17.66 5.10
C VAL A 42 19.23 18.27 5.92
N ALA A 43 18.36 19.08 5.31
CA ALA A 43 17.21 19.67 5.99
C ALA A 43 16.21 18.61 6.48
N ILE A 44 15.93 17.58 5.67
CA ILE A 44 15.10 16.44 6.08
C ILE A 44 15.80 15.69 7.23
N ALA A 45 17.09 15.37 7.07
CA ALA A 45 17.85 14.65 8.07
C ALA A 45 17.88 15.38 9.42
N GLN A 46 18.07 16.70 9.42
CA GLN A 46 18.09 17.53 10.62
C GLN A 46 16.73 17.55 11.33
N LYS A 47 15.62 17.59 10.58
CA LYS A 47 14.29 17.51 11.19
C LYS A 47 14.00 16.12 11.76
N ILE A 48 14.39 15.04 11.07
CA ILE A 48 14.26 13.68 11.61
C ILE A 48 15.14 13.52 12.86
N GLU A 49 16.34 14.09 12.85
CA GLU A 49 17.23 14.12 14.01
C GLU A 49 16.59 14.79 15.22
N ALA A 50 15.94 15.94 15.03
CA ALA A 50 15.22 16.62 16.10
C ALA A 50 14.12 15.73 16.71
N VAL A 51 13.37 15.01 15.86
CA VAL A 51 12.35 14.05 16.32
C VAL A 51 12.99 12.88 17.08
N ILE A 52 14.11 12.34 16.58
CA ILE A 52 14.86 11.29 17.29
C ILE A 52 15.32 11.78 18.66
N GLN A 53 15.77 13.04 18.77
CA GLN A 53 16.25 13.59 20.03
C GLN A 53 15.14 13.84 21.05
N GLU A 54 14.00 14.34 20.59
CA GLU A 54 12.83 14.57 21.42
C GLU A 54 12.25 13.24 21.94
N GLU A 55 12.22 12.24 21.06
CA GLU A 55 11.56 10.96 21.33
C GLU A 55 12.53 9.88 21.84
N MET A 56 13.84 10.14 21.98
CA MET A 56 14.75 9.10 22.47
C MET A 56 14.40 8.71 23.91
N VAL A 57 14.27 7.40 24.17
CA VAL A 57 14.03 6.89 25.52
C VAL A 57 15.25 6.09 25.99
N PRO A 58 16.00 6.59 26.98
CA PRO A 58 17.08 5.82 27.59
C PRO A 58 16.51 4.77 28.55
N LEU A 59 16.86 3.51 28.34
CA LEU A 59 16.51 2.42 29.27
C LEU A 59 17.55 2.28 30.39
N PRO A 60 17.16 1.78 31.58
CA PRO A 60 18.06 1.57 32.72
C PRO A 60 19.17 0.55 32.43
N GLN A 61 19.01 -0.27 31.39
CA GLN A 61 20.00 -1.25 30.92
C GLN A 61 21.15 -0.62 30.11
N GLY A 62 21.14 0.71 29.92
CA GLY A 62 22.16 1.42 29.14
C GLY A 62 21.95 1.37 27.62
N THR A 63 20.82 0.86 27.16
CA THR A 63 20.37 0.92 25.77
C THR A 63 19.50 2.15 25.54
N VAL A 64 19.51 2.66 24.31
CA VAL A 64 18.62 3.76 23.87
C VAL A 64 17.72 3.21 22.78
N ILE A 65 16.42 3.42 22.94
CA ILE A 65 15.44 3.15 21.89
C ILE A 65 15.09 4.46 21.18
N ILE A 66 14.97 4.37 19.87
CA ILE A 66 14.58 5.46 18.98
C ILE A 66 13.42 4.99 18.09
N PRO A 67 12.58 5.91 17.59
CA PRO A 67 11.54 5.58 16.63
C PRO A 67 12.11 4.84 15.41
N ARG A 68 11.32 3.89 14.88
CA ARG A 68 11.77 3.01 13.80
C ARG A 68 11.32 3.47 12.43
N GLU A 69 10.23 4.22 12.34
CA GLU A 69 9.71 4.67 11.04
C GLU A 69 9.46 6.17 11.04
N PHE A 70 9.82 6.81 9.93
CA PHE A 70 9.63 8.24 9.71
C PHE A 70 8.87 8.45 8.41
N THR A 71 7.73 9.11 8.50
CA THR A 71 6.95 9.55 7.34
C THR A 71 7.29 11.01 7.04
N VAL A 72 7.93 11.24 5.90
CA VAL A 72 8.30 12.56 5.40
C VAL A 72 7.21 13.04 4.46
N PHE A 73 6.48 14.06 4.88
CA PHE A 73 5.50 14.74 4.05
C PHE A 73 6.18 15.85 3.26
N LEU A 74 6.08 15.73 1.94
CA LEU A 74 6.60 16.67 0.97
C LEU A 74 5.45 17.47 0.37
N SER A 75 5.74 18.73 0.03
CA SER A 75 4.82 19.54 -0.78
C SER A 75 4.62 18.92 -2.16
N THR A 76 3.52 19.27 -2.83
CA THR A 76 3.24 18.76 -4.19
C THR A 76 4.29 19.24 -5.21
N ASP A 77 4.93 20.38 -4.97
CA ASP A 77 5.95 20.92 -5.88
C ASP A 77 7.31 20.22 -5.69
N ASP A 78 7.70 19.97 -4.43
CA ASP A 78 8.91 19.22 -4.10
C ASP A 78 8.79 17.75 -4.54
N ASP A 79 7.62 17.12 -4.38
CA ASP A 79 7.38 15.76 -4.86
C ASP A 79 7.70 15.61 -6.35
N LYS A 80 7.29 16.58 -7.18
CA LYS A 80 7.57 16.60 -8.62
C LYS A 80 9.08 16.68 -8.91
N GLU A 81 9.83 17.41 -8.10
CA GLU A 81 11.30 17.50 -8.23
C GLU A 81 12.00 16.20 -7.79
N TRP A 82 11.38 15.44 -6.87
CA TRP A 82 11.90 14.24 -6.22
C TRP A 82 11.17 12.94 -6.63
N GLN A 83 10.96 12.74 -7.94
CA GLN A 83 10.42 11.49 -8.50
C GLN A 83 11.50 10.59 -9.12
N GLY A 84 11.19 9.30 -9.26
CA GLY A 84 12.02 8.33 -9.99
C GLY A 84 13.40 8.09 -9.36
N GLU A 85 14.46 8.23 -10.15
CA GLU A 85 15.84 8.00 -9.70
C GLU A 85 16.28 8.99 -8.61
N LYS A 86 15.79 10.23 -8.65
CA LYS A 86 16.06 11.23 -7.61
C LYS A 86 15.48 10.82 -6.27
N ARG A 87 14.28 10.19 -6.25
CA ARG A 87 13.69 9.63 -5.02
C ARG A 87 14.56 8.53 -4.42
N ARG A 88 15.03 7.61 -5.26
CA ARG A 88 15.93 6.54 -4.82
C ARG A 88 17.25 7.07 -4.29
N GLY A 89 17.79 8.12 -4.92
CA GLY A 89 18.99 8.81 -4.44
C GLY A 89 18.77 9.51 -3.10
N LEU A 90 17.66 10.22 -2.94
CA LEU A 90 17.24 10.88 -1.70
C LEU A 90 17.11 9.88 -0.56
N GLU A 91 16.37 8.79 -0.79
CA GLU A 91 16.17 7.72 0.18
C GLU A 91 17.50 7.12 0.62
N LYS A 92 18.35 6.71 -0.33
CA LYS A 92 19.68 6.14 -0.03
C LYS A 92 20.59 7.13 0.72
N GLY A 93 20.54 8.41 0.35
CA GLY A 93 21.30 9.46 1.03
C GLY A 93 20.84 9.67 2.48
N LEU A 94 19.53 9.71 2.70
CA LEU A 94 18.95 9.82 4.05
C LEU A 94 19.28 8.62 4.91
N TYR A 95 19.17 7.39 4.38
CA TYR A 95 19.57 6.18 5.10
C TYR A 95 21.01 6.24 5.60
N HIS A 96 21.92 6.75 4.77
CA HIS A 96 23.33 6.88 5.13
C HIS A 96 23.52 7.90 6.25
N ILE A 97 22.99 9.12 6.08
CA ILE A 97 23.17 10.23 7.04
C ILE A 97 22.50 9.89 8.38
N LEU A 98 21.29 9.34 8.36
CA LEU A 98 20.57 8.96 9.58
C LEU A 98 21.28 7.84 10.33
N GLY A 99 21.89 6.88 9.63
CA GLY A 99 22.67 5.83 10.28
C GLY A 99 23.94 6.32 10.97
N GLU A 100 24.62 7.30 10.38
CA GLU A 100 25.76 7.94 11.03
C GLU A 100 25.33 8.79 12.23
N ARG A 101 24.28 9.61 12.06
CA ARG A 101 23.77 10.49 13.13
C ARG A 101 23.13 9.73 14.30
N ALA A 102 22.33 8.70 14.04
CA ALA A 102 21.74 7.88 15.10
C ALA A 102 22.83 7.20 15.95
N ARG A 103 23.94 6.79 15.33
CA ARG A 103 25.11 6.25 16.04
C ARG A 103 25.82 7.32 16.88
N GLU A 104 25.95 8.53 16.34
CA GLU A 104 26.53 9.68 17.05
C GLU A 104 25.68 10.09 18.27
N ILE A 105 24.36 10.13 18.12
CA ILE A 105 23.40 10.44 19.20
C ILE A 105 23.42 9.37 20.29
N ALA A 106 23.46 8.09 19.91
CA ALA A 106 23.61 7.00 20.87
C ALA A 106 24.98 7.03 21.58
N GLY A 107 26.01 7.57 20.94
CA GLY A 107 27.35 7.72 21.48
C GLY A 107 27.94 6.38 21.92
N LYS A 108 28.19 6.24 23.23
CA LYS A 108 28.71 4.99 23.84
C LYS A 108 27.61 3.98 24.20
N LYS A 109 26.32 4.36 24.12
CA LYS A 109 25.20 3.49 24.45
C LYS A 109 24.84 2.61 23.25
N LYS A 110 24.46 1.37 23.52
CA LYS A 110 24.11 0.42 22.46
C LYS A 110 22.74 0.77 21.88
N LEU A 111 22.69 1.10 20.60
CA LEU A 111 21.46 1.35 19.85
C LEU A 111 20.77 0.01 19.58
N GLU A 112 19.50 -0.12 19.97
CA GLU A 112 18.73 -1.35 19.74
C GLU A 112 18.11 -1.37 18.33
N THR A 113 17.77 -0.20 17.79
CA THR A 113 17.21 -0.06 16.44
C THR A 113 18.31 -0.21 15.39
N SER A 114 18.32 -1.35 14.68
CA SER A 114 19.30 -1.65 13.62
C SER A 114 18.88 -1.15 12.23
N SER A 115 17.60 -0.81 12.04
CA SER A 115 17.04 -0.37 10.77
C SER A 115 15.91 0.63 11.00
N PHE A 116 15.90 1.70 10.21
CA PHE A 116 14.82 2.68 10.15
C PHE A 116 14.03 2.48 8.85
N GLY A 117 12.75 2.82 8.83
CA GLY A 117 11.92 2.93 7.63
C GLY A 117 11.70 4.41 7.32
N ILE A 118 11.83 4.81 6.05
CA ILE A 118 11.52 6.17 5.62
C ILE A 118 10.44 6.08 4.55
N GLU A 119 9.24 6.59 4.85
CA GLU A 119 8.15 6.67 3.88
C GLU A 119 7.97 8.12 3.42
N PHE A 120 7.77 8.32 2.11
CA PHE A 120 7.48 9.64 1.56
C PHE A 120 5.99 9.76 1.25
N ARG A 121 5.34 10.76 1.82
CA ARG A 121 3.94 11.12 1.58
C ARG A 121 3.85 12.50 0.94
N ILE A 122 2.76 12.75 0.22
CA ILE A 122 2.47 14.06 -0.37
C ILE A 122 1.41 14.72 0.49
N ASP A 123 1.69 15.94 0.94
CA ASP A 123 0.72 16.79 1.63
C ASP A 123 0.51 18.06 0.79
N GLY A 124 -0.73 18.22 0.30
CA GLY A 124 -1.13 19.36 -0.53
C GLY A 124 -1.36 20.67 0.25
N THR A 125 -1.32 20.63 1.58
CA THR A 125 -1.44 21.81 2.45
C THR A 125 -0.09 22.47 2.75
N LEU A 126 1.02 21.80 2.39
CA LEU A 126 2.38 22.30 2.60
C LEU A 126 2.85 23.24 1.49
N GLU A 127 3.51 24.32 1.89
CA GLU A 127 4.19 25.23 0.97
C GLU A 127 5.47 24.61 0.40
N LYS A 128 5.96 25.13 -0.74
CA LYS A 128 7.20 24.65 -1.36
C LYS A 128 8.38 24.85 -0.41
N GLY A 129 9.10 23.78 -0.11
CA GLY A 129 10.19 23.75 0.87
C GLY A 129 9.76 23.47 2.31
N GLU A 130 8.46 23.43 2.60
CA GLU A 130 7.95 22.99 3.89
C GLU A 130 7.88 21.45 3.93
N ILE A 131 8.40 20.89 5.02
CA ILE A 131 8.51 19.45 5.25
C ILE A 131 7.93 19.16 6.63
N ARG A 132 6.97 18.25 6.71
CA ARG A 132 6.50 17.68 7.99
C ARG A 132 7.03 16.28 8.13
N ILE A 133 7.41 15.91 9.36
CA ILE A 133 7.85 14.57 9.68
C ILE A 133 6.93 14.06 10.78
N GLU A 134 6.33 12.91 10.52
CA GLU A 134 5.69 12.10 11.54
C GLU A 134 6.57 10.89 11.82
N HIS A 135 6.63 10.46 13.08
CA HIS A 135 7.35 9.26 13.49
C HIS A 135 6.38 8.20 13.99
N SER A 136 6.77 6.94 13.80
CA SER A 136 6.10 5.79 14.37
C SER A 136 7.12 4.90 15.09
N TRP A 137 6.72 4.48 16.30
CA TRP A 137 7.43 3.46 17.07
C TRP A 137 7.10 2.04 16.59
N GLU A 138 5.96 1.88 15.92
CA GLU A 138 5.53 0.62 15.32
C GLU A 138 6.05 0.49 13.89
N ASP A 139 6.43 -0.74 13.56
CA ASP A 139 6.75 -1.16 12.20
C ASP A 139 5.47 -1.14 11.36
N SER A 140 5.43 -0.45 10.22
CA SER A 140 4.25 -0.47 9.33
C SER A 140 3.93 -1.87 8.78
N THR A 141 4.82 -2.86 8.97
CA THR A 141 4.47 -4.27 8.75
C THR A 141 3.69 -4.91 9.90
N SER A 142 3.56 -4.25 11.05
CA SER A 142 2.95 -4.86 12.24
C SER A 142 1.44 -4.68 12.38
N ASN A 143 0.81 -3.52 12.12
CA ASN A 143 -0.63 -3.41 12.42
C ASN A 143 -1.38 -2.39 11.56
N LYS A 144 -1.98 -2.84 10.45
CA LYS A 144 -3.05 -2.08 9.78
C LYS A 144 -4.34 -2.25 10.60
N THR A 145 -4.52 -1.43 11.63
CA THR A 145 -5.79 -1.30 12.35
C THR A 145 -6.83 -0.70 11.39
N GLY A 146 -7.49 -1.56 10.62
CA GLY A 146 -8.60 -1.19 9.78
C GLY A 146 -9.85 -0.98 10.63
N VAL A 147 -10.19 0.27 10.90
CA VAL A 147 -11.52 0.62 11.43
C VAL A 147 -12.54 0.34 10.33
N LEU A 148 -13.12 -0.86 10.32
CA LEU A 148 -14.26 -1.18 9.46
C LEU A 148 -15.47 -0.41 9.98
N ALA A 149 -15.90 0.61 9.22
CA ALA A 149 -17.18 1.26 9.45
C ALA A 149 -18.31 0.22 9.39
N ARG A 150 -19.18 0.25 10.40
CA ARG A 150 -20.36 -0.60 10.56
C ARG A 150 -21.20 -0.65 9.27
N PRO A 151 -21.38 -1.80 8.61
CA PRO A 151 -22.36 -1.91 7.54
C PRO A 151 -23.76 -1.74 8.12
N LYS A 152 -24.50 -0.75 7.60
CA LYS A 152 -25.95 -0.65 7.83
C LYS A 152 -26.62 -1.86 7.18
N GLY A 153 -27.57 -2.41 7.92
CA GLY A 153 -28.15 -3.73 7.73
C GLY A 153 -28.75 -4.01 6.37
N ILE A 154 -28.72 -5.31 6.10
CA ILE A 154 -29.40 -6.05 5.05
C ILE A 154 -30.90 -5.96 5.30
N GLU A 155 -31.62 -5.32 4.39
CA GLU A 155 -32.97 -5.72 4.01
C GLU A 155 -33.06 -5.61 2.49
N GLN A 156 -33.78 -6.54 1.87
CA GLN A 156 -34.06 -6.64 0.44
C GLN A 156 -33.12 -7.53 -0.39
N LEU A 157 -33.13 -8.84 -0.11
CA LEU A 157 -32.81 -9.88 -1.09
C LEU A 157 -33.68 -11.13 -0.84
N GLU A 158 -35.00 -10.99 -0.97
CA GLU A 158 -35.89 -12.11 -1.26
C GLU A 158 -36.78 -11.72 -2.43
N ALA A 159 -36.38 -12.14 -3.63
CA ALA A 159 -37.23 -12.44 -4.80
C ALA A 159 -36.40 -12.25 -6.07
N ARG A 160 -35.56 -13.23 -6.44
CA ARG A 160 -35.17 -13.46 -7.84
C ARG A 160 -34.37 -14.74 -8.04
N GLU A 161 -35.05 -15.88 -7.91
CA GLU A 161 -34.65 -17.08 -8.61
C GLU A 161 -35.87 -17.78 -9.19
N LYS A 162 -35.98 -17.77 -10.53
CA LYS A 162 -36.13 -18.97 -11.39
C LYS A 162 -36.59 -18.59 -12.81
N LEU A 163 -35.67 -18.70 -13.76
CA LEU A 163 -35.83 -19.05 -15.17
C LEU A 163 -34.49 -19.72 -15.54
N THR A 164 -34.37 -20.91 -16.12
CA THR A 164 -35.00 -21.53 -17.31
C THR A 164 -34.59 -23.03 -17.30
N VAL A 165 -35.30 -24.02 -17.86
CA VAL A 165 -35.20 -24.57 -19.25
C VAL A 165 -36.20 -25.76 -19.46
N PRO A 166 -36.53 -26.17 -20.71
CA PRO A 166 -37.85 -26.66 -21.14
C PRO A 166 -37.97 -28.19 -21.35
N THR A 167 -39.20 -28.74 -21.40
CA THR A 167 -39.54 -29.98 -22.15
C THR A 167 -41.05 -30.03 -22.44
N ALA A 168 -41.42 -30.60 -23.59
CA ALA A 168 -42.75 -30.61 -24.21
C ALA A 168 -43.68 -31.76 -23.74
N GLN A 169 -45.00 -31.53 -23.79
CA GLN A 169 -46.07 -32.31 -24.46
C GLN A 169 -47.46 -32.18 -23.78
N THR A 170 -48.47 -32.02 -24.63
CA THR A 170 -49.94 -31.79 -24.53
C THR A 170 -50.77 -32.96 -23.94
N PRO A 171 -52.14 -32.97 -23.91
CA PRO A 171 -53.20 -31.92 -23.90
C PRO A 171 -54.40 -32.20 -22.91
N GLN A 172 -55.32 -31.24 -22.67
CA GLN A 172 -56.82 -31.42 -22.64
C GLN A 172 -57.63 -30.14 -22.22
N ILE A 173 -58.09 -29.34 -23.20
CA ILE A 173 -59.49 -28.93 -23.61
C ILE A 173 -60.60 -28.83 -22.49
N PRO A 174 -61.66 -27.97 -22.55
CA PRO A 174 -61.77 -26.49 -22.73
C PRO A 174 -62.94 -25.76 -21.97
N THR A 175 -62.88 -24.41 -21.92
CA THR A 175 -63.99 -23.38 -22.00
C THR A 175 -65.17 -23.32 -20.99
N PRO A 176 -65.98 -22.21 -20.94
CA PRO A 176 -65.85 -20.86 -21.53
C PRO A 176 -66.23 -19.63 -20.66
N ALA A 177 -65.75 -18.47 -21.12
CA ALA A 177 -66.40 -17.14 -21.29
C ALA A 177 -67.16 -16.44 -20.14
N ARG A 178 -66.84 -15.16 -19.89
CA ARG A 178 -67.54 -13.98 -20.47
C ARG A 178 -66.83 -12.66 -20.12
N ILE A 179 -66.96 -11.71 -21.04
CA ILE A 179 -66.28 -10.41 -21.18
C ILE A 179 -67.21 -9.26 -20.65
N PRO A 180 -66.92 -7.95 -20.84
CA PRO A 180 -66.47 -6.98 -19.84
C PRO A 180 -67.48 -5.81 -19.62
N SER A 181 -67.15 -4.81 -18.80
CA SER A 181 -67.56 -3.38 -18.97
C SER A 181 -66.95 -2.50 -17.84
N SER A 182 -65.97 -1.65 -18.14
CA SER A 182 -66.05 -0.17 -18.33
C SER A 182 -65.79 0.68 -17.07
N PRO A 183 -65.39 1.97 -17.22
CA PRO A 183 -64.42 2.63 -16.37
C PRO A 183 -64.99 3.88 -15.66
N THR A 184 -64.08 4.78 -15.24
CA THR A 184 -64.25 6.24 -15.04
C THR A 184 -64.39 6.69 -13.59
N THR A 185 -63.43 7.49 -13.10
CA THR A 185 -63.62 8.95 -12.92
C THR A 185 -62.61 9.55 -11.95
N ILE A 186 -62.04 10.65 -12.44
CA ILE A 186 -61.09 11.60 -11.84
C ILE A 186 -61.79 12.53 -10.83
N SER A 187 -61.10 12.90 -9.75
CA SER A 187 -61.02 14.29 -9.23
C SER A 187 -59.96 14.37 -8.12
N GLN A 188 -58.90 15.18 -8.27
CA GLN A 188 -58.75 16.57 -7.75
C GLN A 188 -58.82 16.63 -6.20
N GLN A 189 -57.97 17.29 -5.41
CA GLN A 189 -57.01 18.38 -5.63
C GLN A 189 -56.26 18.66 -4.30
N LYS A 190 -54.99 19.08 -4.37
CA LYS A 190 -54.40 20.30 -3.74
C LYS A 190 -54.27 20.44 -2.20
N SER A 191 -53.05 20.16 -1.72
CA SER A 191 -52.12 21.01 -0.92
C SER A 191 -52.56 21.68 0.42
N PRO A 192 -51.66 22.39 1.15
CA PRO A 192 -50.96 21.94 2.37
C PRO A 192 -51.32 22.79 3.62
N ASN A 193 -50.87 22.43 4.84
CA ASN A 193 -50.05 23.26 5.77
C ASN A 193 -50.07 22.73 7.23
N THR A 194 -48.86 22.59 7.79
CA THR A 194 -48.41 22.86 9.17
C THR A 194 -49.32 22.63 10.39
N ALA A 195 -48.88 21.75 11.30
CA ALA A 195 -48.92 21.98 12.76
C ALA A 195 -47.84 21.15 13.48
N ARG A 196 -46.97 21.85 14.23
CA ARG A 196 -45.98 21.29 15.16
C ARG A 196 -46.70 20.71 16.39
N SER A 197 -46.23 19.58 16.90
CA SER A 197 -46.44 19.17 18.30
C SER A 197 -45.11 18.75 18.91
N ILE A 198 -44.87 19.27 20.12
CA ILE A 198 -43.70 19.05 20.96
C ILE A 198 -44.17 18.17 22.12
N GLU A 199 -43.67 16.95 22.16
CA GLU A 199 -43.75 15.97 23.26
C GLU A 199 -42.44 15.18 23.18
N GLN A 200 -41.71 14.76 24.21
CA GLN A 200 -41.73 14.92 25.65
C GLN A 200 -40.38 14.32 26.09
N ALA A 201 -39.62 14.96 26.98
CA ALA A 201 -38.27 14.51 27.36
C ALA A 201 -38.29 13.18 28.13
N VAL A 202 -37.53 12.19 27.66
CA VAL A 202 -37.35 10.87 28.32
C VAL A 202 -36.14 10.95 29.27
N PRO A 203 -36.25 10.49 30.53
CA PRO A 203 -35.20 10.65 31.54
C PRO A 203 -33.95 9.80 31.25
N ILE A 204 -32.79 10.42 31.45
CA ILE A 204 -31.45 9.82 31.37
C ILE A 204 -31.35 8.72 32.44
N SER A 205 -31.27 7.47 31.99
CA SER A 205 -30.95 6.32 32.85
C SER A 205 -29.43 6.13 32.90
N ALA A 206 -28.90 6.25 34.13
CA ALA A 206 -27.70 5.66 34.74
C ALA A 206 -26.38 5.46 33.95
N PRO A 207 -25.22 5.68 34.62
CA PRO A 207 -23.90 5.70 33.99
C PRO A 207 -23.40 4.31 33.58
N GLU A 208 -22.80 4.29 32.38
CA GLU A 208 -21.62 3.53 31.99
C GLU A 208 -21.42 2.19 32.73
N ALA A 209 -22.01 1.13 32.17
CA ALA A 209 -21.37 -0.18 32.25
C ALA A 209 -20.01 -0.03 31.57
N GLU A 210 -18.95 -0.11 32.35
CA GLU A 210 -17.56 -0.12 31.92
C GLU A 210 -17.45 -1.05 30.70
N GLU A 211 -17.29 -0.46 29.51
CA GLU A 211 -16.95 -1.18 28.30
C GLU A 211 -15.55 -1.76 28.52
N MET A 212 -15.51 -2.98 29.09
CA MET A 212 -14.30 -3.75 29.25
C MET A 212 -13.62 -3.79 27.89
N THR A 213 -12.44 -3.19 27.82
CA THR A 213 -11.59 -3.16 26.64
C THR A 213 -11.35 -4.62 26.21
N HIS A 214 -12.06 -5.06 25.17
CA HIS A 214 -11.83 -6.38 24.57
C HIS A 214 -10.48 -6.33 23.85
N VAL A 215 -9.43 -6.71 24.57
CA VAL A 215 -8.11 -6.99 23.98
C VAL A 215 -8.28 -8.26 23.16
N ALA A 216 -8.48 -8.10 21.85
CA ALA A 216 -8.53 -9.22 20.93
C ALA A 216 -7.23 -10.02 21.05
N SER A 217 -7.35 -11.28 21.44
CA SER A 217 -6.24 -12.21 21.56
C SER A 217 -5.38 -12.16 20.29
N ARG A 218 -4.08 -11.84 20.47
CA ARG A 218 -3.09 -11.75 19.39
C ARG A 218 -3.26 -12.91 18.41
N ALA A 219 -3.48 -12.61 17.13
CA ALA A 219 -3.67 -13.63 16.10
C ALA A 219 -2.47 -14.60 16.13
N LYS A 220 -2.74 -15.87 16.40
CA LYS A 220 -1.71 -16.91 16.49
C LYS A 220 -1.07 -17.09 15.11
N GLU A 221 0.26 -17.00 15.03
CA GLU A 221 0.99 -17.33 13.81
C GLU A 221 0.68 -18.78 13.40
N LEU A 222 0.30 -18.98 12.12
CA LEU A 222 -0.02 -20.30 11.61
C LEU A 222 1.25 -21.00 11.10
N TYR A 223 2.04 -20.28 10.29
CA TYR A 223 3.28 -20.76 9.70
C TYR A 223 4.10 -19.58 9.18
N LYS A 224 5.34 -19.85 8.77
CA LYS A 224 6.26 -18.90 8.12
C LYS A 224 6.50 -19.33 6.69
N LEU A 225 6.56 -18.37 5.78
CA LEU A 225 6.90 -18.59 4.39
C LEU A 225 8.28 -18.01 4.10
N GLU A 226 9.24 -18.86 3.78
CA GLU A 226 10.54 -18.41 3.28
C GLU A 226 10.49 -18.19 1.77
N VAL A 227 11.03 -17.06 1.33
CA VAL A 227 11.12 -16.66 -0.08
C VAL A 227 12.59 -16.58 -0.47
N TRP A 228 12.97 -17.35 -1.48
CA TRP A 228 14.33 -17.45 -2.00
C TRP A 228 14.36 -17.05 -3.47
N ARG A 229 15.46 -16.43 -3.91
CA ARG A 229 15.71 -16.07 -5.31
C ARG A 229 17.19 -16.25 -5.62
N GLY A 230 17.51 -17.01 -6.67
CA GLY A 230 18.90 -17.24 -7.08
C GLY A 230 19.80 -17.83 -5.98
N GLY A 231 19.24 -18.65 -5.09
CA GLY A 231 19.96 -19.25 -3.95
C GLY A 231 20.13 -18.35 -2.73
N GLN A 232 19.73 -17.07 -2.80
CA GLN A 232 19.74 -16.17 -1.65
C GLN A 232 18.35 -16.07 -1.01
N ARG A 233 18.28 -16.17 0.32
CA ARG A 233 17.03 -15.96 1.05
C ARG A 233 16.69 -14.48 1.08
N GLN A 234 15.56 -14.13 0.47
CA GLN A 234 15.10 -12.76 0.34
C GLN A 234 14.26 -12.33 1.55
N ASN A 235 13.35 -13.18 2.00
CA ASN A 235 12.43 -12.84 3.09
C ASN A 235 11.93 -14.08 3.84
N VAL A 236 11.51 -13.89 5.08
CA VAL A 236 10.80 -14.89 5.90
C VAL A 236 9.56 -14.20 6.47
N ILE A 237 8.38 -14.59 5.97
CA ILE A 237 7.14 -13.85 6.18
C ILE A 237 6.25 -14.68 7.12
N PRO A 238 5.87 -14.17 8.31
CA PRO A 238 4.91 -14.84 9.17
C PRO A 238 3.50 -14.73 8.57
N ILE A 239 2.81 -15.86 8.49
CA ILE A 239 1.48 -15.98 7.90
C ILE A 239 0.45 -16.26 9.00
N PHE A 240 -0.57 -15.42 9.04
CA PHE A 240 -1.69 -15.51 9.99
C PHE A 240 -3.00 -15.92 9.31
N GLN A 241 -3.02 -15.94 7.98
CA GLN A 241 -4.20 -16.23 7.17
C GLN A 241 -4.22 -17.71 6.76
N ARG A 242 -5.42 -18.29 6.67
CA ARG A 242 -5.60 -19.68 6.23
C ARG A 242 -5.31 -19.86 4.74
N GLN A 243 -5.38 -18.80 3.95
CA GLN A 243 -5.12 -18.86 2.52
C GLN A 243 -4.34 -17.62 2.13
N ILE A 244 -3.30 -17.80 1.32
CA ILE A 244 -2.50 -16.71 0.77
C ILE A 244 -2.38 -16.86 -0.74
N VAL A 245 -2.40 -15.73 -1.43
CA VAL A 245 -2.19 -15.62 -2.86
C VAL A 245 -0.81 -15.03 -3.10
N ILE A 246 -0.03 -15.69 -3.94
CA ILE A 246 1.35 -15.36 -4.28
C ILE A 246 1.42 -15.09 -5.79
N GLY A 247 2.15 -14.06 -6.17
CA GLY A 247 2.35 -13.73 -7.57
C GLY A 247 2.98 -12.36 -7.76
N ARG A 248 3.01 -11.85 -8.98
CA ARG A 248 3.62 -10.55 -9.27
C ARG A 248 2.81 -9.37 -8.69
N GLY A 249 1.49 -9.55 -8.55
CA GLY A 249 0.58 -8.48 -8.14
C GLY A 249 0.42 -7.38 -9.19
N SER A 250 -0.66 -6.60 -9.04
CA SER A 250 -0.90 -5.37 -9.79
C SER A 250 -1.90 -4.49 -9.05
N LYS A 251 -2.00 -3.21 -9.41
CA LYS A 251 -3.01 -2.30 -8.84
C LYS A 251 -4.45 -2.84 -8.94
N SER A 252 -4.76 -3.57 -10.01
CA SER A 252 -6.08 -4.17 -10.25
C SER A 252 -6.26 -5.57 -9.67
N LYS A 253 -5.18 -6.24 -9.28
CA LYS A 253 -5.19 -7.59 -8.69
C LYS A 253 -4.09 -7.65 -7.63
N PRO A 254 -4.37 -7.20 -6.39
CA PRO A 254 -3.42 -7.34 -5.30
C PRO A 254 -3.22 -8.83 -4.96
N VAL A 255 -2.06 -9.12 -4.38
CA VAL A 255 -1.68 -10.44 -3.86
C VAL A 255 -1.13 -10.24 -2.45
N ASP A 256 -1.19 -11.27 -1.62
CA ASP A 256 -0.69 -11.23 -0.26
C ASP A 256 0.85 -11.16 -0.25
N ILE A 257 1.49 -11.99 -1.09
CA ILE A 257 2.94 -12.05 -1.22
C ILE A 257 3.38 -11.65 -2.63
N PRO A 258 3.90 -10.42 -2.82
CA PRO A 258 4.34 -9.94 -4.13
C PRO A 258 5.74 -10.44 -4.49
N LEU A 259 5.85 -11.22 -5.56
CA LEU A 259 7.10 -11.65 -6.19
C LEU A 259 7.46 -10.69 -7.33
N SER A 260 8.29 -9.69 -7.03
CA SER A 260 8.63 -8.61 -7.96
C SER A 260 9.91 -8.85 -8.76
N GLY A 261 9.92 -8.48 -10.03
CA GLY A 261 11.13 -8.46 -10.86
C GLY A 261 11.25 -9.62 -11.85
N ASP A 262 10.23 -10.47 -11.93
CA ASP A 262 10.09 -11.50 -12.96
C ASP A 262 8.73 -11.34 -13.66
N VAL A 263 8.75 -11.22 -14.99
CA VAL A 263 7.55 -11.02 -15.82
C VAL A 263 6.83 -12.33 -16.12
N GLU A 264 7.53 -13.45 -16.00
CA GLU A 264 7.01 -14.81 -16.20
C GLU A 264 6.02 -15.18 -15.09
N ILE A 265 6.23 -14.60 -13.90
CA ILE A 265 5.30 -14.76 -12.79
C ILE A 265 3.99 -14.03 -13.10
N SER A 266 2.93 -14.81 -13.07
CA SER A 266 1.57 -14.31 -13.30
C SER A 266 1.15 -13.37 -12.17
N ARG A 267 0.24 -12.44 -12.45
CA ARG A 267 -0.25 -11.47 -11.44
C ARG A 267 -0.78 -12.18 -10.20
N ARG A 268 -1.55 -13.24 -10.40
CA ARG A 268 -1.85 -14.31 -9.44
C ARG A 268 -1.26 -15.57 -10.02
N HIS A 269 -0.40 -16.25 -9.28
CA HIS A 269 0.34 -17.39 -9.81
C HIS A 269 0.13 -18.63 -8.94
N LEU A 270 0.21 -18.48 -7.63
CA LEU A 270 0.10 -19.58 -6.71
C LEU A 270 -0.83 -19.21 -5.56
N VAL A 271 -1.56 -20.19 -5.06
CA VAL A 271 -2.35 -20.08 -3.85
C VAL A 271 -1.93 -21.19 -2.91
N ILE A 272 -1.60 -20.83 -1.67
CA ILE A 272 -1.30 -21.79 -0.60
C ILE A 272 -2.42 -21.68 0.43
N GLY A 273 -3.01 -22.81 0.78
CA GLY A 273 -4.02 -22.91 1.83
C GLY A 273 -3.56 -23.79 2.98
N HIS A 274 -4.06 -23.50 4.16
CA HIS A 274 -3.88 -24.20 5.41
C HIS A 274 -5.26 -24.60 5.95
N GLU A 275 -5.48 -25.91 6.06
CA GLU A 275 -6.70 -26.52 6.54
C GLU A 275 -6.70 -26.62 8.08
N GLU A 276 -7.88 -26.79 8.68
CA GLU A 276 -8.03 -26.93 10.14
C GLU A 276 -7.33 -28.17 10.73
N ASN A 277 -7.11 -29.18 9.89
CA ASN A 277 -6.41 -30.41 10.25
C ASN A 277 -4.88 -30.26 10.25
N GLY A 278 -4.33 -29.06 9.99
CA GLY A 278 -2.89 -28.81 9.92
C GLY A 278 -2.25 -29.19 8.58
N SER A 279 -3.04 -29.60 7.59
CA SER A 279 -2.55 -29.91 6.24
C SER A 279 -2.46 -28.64 5.39
N PHE A 280 -1.45 -28.61 4.52
CA PHE A 280 -1.31 -27.56 3.53
C PHE A 280 -1.73 -28.07 2.16
N TRP A 281 -2.28 -27.18 1.35
CA TRP A 281 -2.50 -27.43 -0.06
C TRP A 281 -2.00 -26.26 -0.89
N ILE A 282 -1.75 -26.54 -2.15
CA ILE A 282 -1.22 -25.60 -3.12
C ILE A 282 -1.97 -25.73 -4.43
N LEU A 283 -2.23 -24.58 -5.06
CA LEU A 283 -2.95 -24.47 -6.31
C LEU A 283 -2.17 -23.54 -7.24
N ASN A 284 -1.88 -24.03 -8.44
CA ASN A 284 -1.29 -23.22 -9.49
C ASN A 284 -2.41 -22.51 -10.28
N GLU A 285 -2.48 -21.18 -10.21
CA GLU A 285 -3.36 -20.32 -11.02
C GLU A 285 -2.58 -19.59 -12.14
N GLY A 286 -1.26 -19.79 -12.19
CA GLY A 286 -0.36 -19.15 -13.13
C GLY A 286 -0.47 -19.72 -14.54
N ARG A 287 0.00 -18.92 -15.52
CA ARG A 287 0.19 -19.40 -16.88
C ARG A 287 1.37 -20.35 -17.03
N ASN A 288 2.43 -20.11 -16.24
CA ASN A 288 3.60 -20.97 -16.21
C ASN A 288 3.46 -22.01 -15.10
N ALA A 289 4.12 -23.15 -15.26
CA ALA A 289 4.11 -24.22 -14.28
C ALA A 289 4.79 -23.78 -12.97
N ALA A 290 4.25 -24.26 -11.85
CA ALA A 290 4.90 -24.22 -10.55
C ALA A 290 5.26 -25.66 -10.18
N GLU A 291 6.35 -25.87 -9.45
CA GLU A 291 6.84 -27.21 -9.11
C GLU A 291 6.90 -27.38 -7.61
N ILE A 292 6.71 -28.60 -7.12
CA ILE A 292 7.04 -28.99 -5.74
C ILE A 292 8.16 -30.01 -5.81
N GLY A 293 9.36 -29.63 -5.38
CA GLY A 293 10.55 -30.46 -5.51
C GLY A 293 10.87 -30.76 -6.98
N THR A 294 10.50 -31.95 -7.44
CA THR A 294 10.69 -32.42 -8.82
C THR A 294 9.37 -32.67 -9.56
N PHE A 295 8.23 -32.31 -8.96
CA PHE A 295 6.90 -32.55 -9.51
C PHE A 295 6.26 -31.26 -9.99
N GLU A 296 5.92 -31.17 -11.28
CA GLU A 296 5.17 -30.05 -11.84
C GLU A 296 3.69 -30.08 -11.43
N LEU A 297 3.19 -28.94 -10.94
CA LEU A 297 1.81 -28.75 -10.54
C LEU A 297 0.95 -28.34 -11.74
N PRO A 298 -0.04 -29.14 -12.14
CA PRO A 298 -0.99 -28.72 -13.17
C PRO A 298 -1.85 -27.56 -12.67
N ALA A 299 -2.13 -26.64 -13.59
CA ALA A 299 -2.93 -25.46 -13.31
C ALA A 299 -4.38 -25.84 -12.98
N GLY A 300 -4.95 -25.16 -11.98
CA GLY A 300 -6.36 -25.31 -11.60
C GLY A 300 -6.68 -26.49 -10.67
N GLN A 301 -5.71 -27.32 -10.30
CA GLN A 301 -5.90 -28.44 -9.37
C GLN A 301 -5.15 -28.22 -8.05
N ARG A 302 -5.79 -28.60 -6.93
CA ARG A 302 -5.19 -28.56 -5.59
C ARG A 302 -4.35 -29.80 -5.34
N TYR A 303 -3.15 -29.60 -4.82
CA TYR A 303 -2.25 -30.66 -4.40
C TYR A 303 -1.93 -30.51 -2.91
N GLN A 304 -1.71 -31.63 -2.25
CA GLN A 304 -1.22 -31.66 -0.88
C GLN A 304 0.22 -31.14 -0.84
N LEU A 305 0.50 -30.21 0.06
CA LEU A 305 1.83 -29.67 0.32
C LEU A 305 2.28 -30.11 1.71
N GLN A 306 3.51 -30.62 1.84
CA GLN A 306 4.11 -30.87 3.14
C GLN A 306 4.99 -29.67 3.54
N PRO A 307 4.96 -29.26 4.83
CA PRO A 307 5.90 -28.28 5.34
C PRO A 307 7.34 -28.70 5.08
N GLY A 308 8.19 -27.74 4.73
CA GLY A 308 9.59 -27.96 4.42
C GLY A 308 9.86 -28.40 2.98
N MET A 309 8.85 -28.65 2.14
CA MET A 309 9.05 -28.87 0.71
C MET A 309 9.38 -27.56 0.00
N THR A 310 10.30 -27.64 -0.96
CA THR A 310 10.64 -26.51 -1.84
C THR A 310 9.62 -26.42 -2.97
N ILE A 311 9.00 -25.25 -3.12
CA ILE A 311 8.07 -24.93 -4.19
C ILE A 311 8.79 -24.00 -5.15
N THR A 312 9.03 -24.42 -6.38
CA THR A 312 9.66 -23.59 -7.41
C THR A 312 8.60 -22.87 -8.22
N VAL A 313 8.76 -21.56 -8.37
CA VAL A 313 7.86 -20.69 -9.13
C VAL A 313 8.72 -19.76 -9.99
N CYS A 314 8.89 -20.10 -11.27
CA CYS A 314 9.78 -19.35 -12.19
C CYS A 314 11.17 -19.15 -11.56
N SER A 315 11.64 -17.89 -11.40
CA SER A 315 12.94 -17.58 -10.76
C SER A 315 12.97 -17.65 -9.22
N TYR A 316 11.87 -18.03 -8.56
CA TYR A 316 11.74 -18.06 -7.11
C TYR A 316 11.61 -19.48 -6.56
N SER A 317 12.09 -19.67 -5.34
CA SER A 317 11.83 -20.88 -4.56
C SER A 317 11.19 -20.49 -3.23
N LEU A 318 10.10 -21.15 -2.86
CA LEU A 318 9.31 -20.88 -1.66
C LEU A 318 9.35 -22.10 -0.75
N ARG A 319 9.29 -21.88 0.57
CA ARG A 319 9.25 -22.97 1.54
C ARG A 319 8.33 -22.62 2.69
N VAL A 320 7.40 -23.52 3.00
CA VAL A 320 6.55 -23.41 4.20
C VAL A 320 7.31 -23.97 5.40
N VAL A 321 7.39 -23.22 6.48
CA VAL A 321 8.08 -23.59 7.73
C VAL A 321 7.10 -23.37 8.88
N LEU A 322 7.04 -24.31 9.83
CA LEU A 322 6.21 -24.22 11.03
C LEU A 322 6.97 -23.54 12.18
#